data_AF-A0A645EP37-F1
#
_entry.id   AF-A0A645EP37-F1
#
_cell.length_a   1.000
_cell.length_b   1.000
_cell.length_c   1.000
_cell.angle_alpha   90.00
_cell.angle_beta   90.00
_cell.angle_gamma   90.00
#
_symmetry.space_group_name_H-M   'P 1'
#
loop_
_entity.id
_entity.type
_entity.pdbx_description
1 polymer ?
#
loop_
_entity_poly.entity_id
_entity_poly.type
_entity_poly.pdbx_seq_one_letter_code
_entity_poly.pdbx_strand_id
1 'polypeptide(L)'
;MVHRPDDRMFSKKAVILTDAVGIFNGGAQKDLKTSLTWLGVSDIKKLGIGLLEGVIWNELSKKRRHQIIQKTQKLAKRYQRDFTVRKSIKISTLFFIMTKMHQGISKKENPLSADNQYWLDKGWIKR
;
A
#
# COMPACT_ATOMS: atom_id res chain seq x y z
N MET A 1 -8.02 -13.21 13.63
CA MET A 1 -7.78 -12.82 12.22
C MET A 1 -6.73 -11.73 12.23
N VAL A 2 -5.61 -11.89 11.52
CA VAL A 2 -4.49 -10.94 11.59
C VAL A 2 -4.76 -9.73 10.70
N HIS A 3 -5.36 -8.68 11.25
CA HIS A 3 -5.61 -7.43 10.54
C HIS A 3 -5.74 -6.31 11.57
N ARG A 4 -4.75 -5.43 11.68
CA ARG A 4 -4.73 -4.31 12.64
C ARG A 4 -4.27 -3.02 11.93
N PRO A 5 -5.07 -2.50 10.98
CA PRO A 5 -4.70 -1.26 10.30
C PRO A 5 -4.73 -0.10 11.29
N ASP A 6 -3.87 0.90 11.09
CA ASP A 6 -4.00 2.20 11.75
C ASP A 6 -4.98 3.06 10.95
N ASP A 7 -5.93 3.74 11.61
CA ASP A 7 -6.95 4.57 10.96
C ASP A 7 -6.36 5.68 10.09
N ARG A 8 -5.18 6.18 10.43
CA ARG A 8 -4.47 7.19 9.63
C ARG A 8 -4.13 6.67 8.24
N MET A 9 -3.99 5.35 8.05
CA MET A 9 -3.66 4.75 6.74
C MET A 9 -4.76 4.95 5.70
N PHE A 10 -6.02 5.11 6.13
CA PHE A 10 -7.16 5.28 5.22
C PHE A 10 -7.13 6.58 4.40
N SER A 11 -6.35 7.56 4.83
CA SER A 11 -6.13 8.82 4.11
C SER A 11 -4.73 8.93 3.49
N LYS A 12 -3.86 7.93 3.68
CA LYS A 12 -2.51 7.94 3.12
C LYS A 12 -2.53 7.63 1.62
N LYS A 13 -1.49 8.16 0.96
CA LYS A 13 -1.07 7.88 -0.41
C LYS A 13 0.24 7.11 -0.34
N ALA A 14 0.47 6.17 -1.25
CA ALA A 14 1.71 5.44 -1.34
C ALA A 14 2.20 5.34 -2.79
N VAL A 15 3.51 5.52 -2.96
CA VAL A 15 4.21 5.25 -4.21
C VAL A 15 5.27 4.20 -3.93
N ILE A 16 5.16 3.07 -4.61
CA ILE A 16 6.17 2.01 -4.58
C ILE A 16 7.17 2.30 -5.70
N LEU A 17 8.40 2.61 -5.32
CA LEU A 17 9.53 2.77 -6.23
C LEU A 17 10.38 1.51 -6.15
N THR A 18 10.69 0.91 -7.29
CA THR A 18 11.60 -0.23 -7.35
C THR A 18 12.55 -0.06 -8.52
N ASP A 19 13.78 -0.50 -8.32
CA ASP A 19 14.73 -0.80 -9.35
C ASP A 19 15.26 -2.23 -9.18
N ALA A 20 15.73 -2.81 -10.28
CA ALA A 20 16.29 -4.16 -10.27
C ALA A 20 17.20 -4.32 -11.48
N VAL A 21 18.29 -5.06 -11.34
CA VAL A 21 19.08 -5.53 -12.48
C VAL A 21 18.19 -6.50 -13.28
N GLY A 22 17.93 -6.18 -14.55
CA GLY A 22 16.94 -6.88 -15.38
C GLY A 22 15.60 -6.14 -15.51
N ILE A 23 14.59 -6.81 -16.06
CA ILE A 23 13.29 -6.20 -16.40
C ILE A 23 12.20 -6.41 -15.33
N PHE A 24 12.40 -7.34 -14.41
CA PHE A 24 11.34 -7.81 -13.52
C PHE A 24 11.27 -7.00 -12.23
N ASN A 25 10.25 -6.16 -12.13
CA ASN A 25 9.92 -5.39 -10.92
C ASN A 25 8.55 -5.80 -10.32
N GLY A 26 7.79 -6.63 -11.03
CA GLY A 26 6.35 -6.82 -10.79
C GLY A 26 6.00 -7.58 -9.51
N GLY A 27 6.81 -8.57 -9.13
CA GLY A 27 6.58 -9.43 -7.95
C GLY A 27 6.62 -8.65 -6.64
N ALA A 28 7.79 -8.09 -6.29
CA ALA A 28 7.96 -7.27 -5.09
C ALA A 28 6.94 -6.12 -5.01
N GLN A 29 6.67 -5.47 -6.15
CA GLN A 29 5.65 -4.43 -6.26
C GLN A 29 4.22 -4.92 -5.94
N LYS A 30 3.88 -6.15 -6.30
CA LYS A 30 2.57 -6.75 -6.00
C LYS A 30 2.48 -7.03 -4.51
N ASP A 31 3.52 -7.55 -3.89
CA ASP A 31 3.54 -7.88 -2.46
C ASP A 31 3.43 -6.65 -1.58
N LEU A 32 4.18 -5.59 -1.91
CA LEU A 32 4.07 -4.29 -1.25
C LEU A 32 2.68 -3.68 -1.42
N LYS A 33 2.10 -3.76 -2.64
CA LYS A 33 0.73 -3.27 -2.88
C LYS A 33 -0.29 -4.04 -2.05
N THR A 34 -0.15 -5.35 -1.95
CA THR A 34 -1.04 -6.20 -1.12
C THR A 34 -0.95 -5.79 0.34
N SER A 35 0.26 -5.63 0.87
CA SER A 35 0.50 -5.21 2.25
C SER A 35 -0.10 -3.82 2.54
N LEU A 36 0.14 -2.84 1.67
CA LEU A 36 -0.43 -1.50 1.82
C LEU A 36 -1.96 -1.49 1.71
N THR A 37 -2.53 -2.34 0.84
CA THR A 37 -3.98 -2.53 0.74
C THR A 37 -4.52 -3.11 2.05
N TRP A 38 -3.82 -4.11 2.63
CA TRP A 38 -4.18 -4.72 3.91
C TRP A 38 -4.13 -3.72 5.08
N LEU A 39 -3.21 -2.76 5.02
CA LEU A 39 -3.13 -1.66 5.99
C LEU A 39 -4.14 -0.53 5.74
N GLY A 40 -4.91 -0.56 4.65
CA GLY A 40 -5.99 0.40 4.37
C GLY A 40 -5.64 1.54 3.40
N VAL A 41 -4.48 1.52 2.75
CA VAL A 41 -4.08 2.57 1.78
C VAL A 41 -4.89 2.44 0.50
N SER A 42 -5.57 3.51 0.08
CA SER A 42 -6.42 3.50 -1.11
C SER A 42 -5.73 3.97 -2.39
N ASP A 43 -4.83 4.95 -2.32
CA ASP A 43 -4.07 5.41 -3.49
C ASP A 43 -2.65 4.81 -3.49
N ILE A 44 -2.48 3.74 -4.26
CA ILE A 44 -1.19 3.04 -4.40
C ILE A 44 -0.75 3.09 -5.86
N LYS A 45 0.37 3.76 -6.14
CA LYS A 45 1.02 3.76 -7.45
C LYS A 45 2.36 3.05 -7.40
N LYS A 46 2.84 2.61 -8.56
CA LYS A 46 4.05 1.81 -8.69
C LYS A 46 4.88 2.36 -9.84
N LEU A 47 6.18 2.46 -9.65
CA LEU A 47 7.15 2.78 -10.67
C LEU A 47 8.32 1.81 -10.56
N GLY A 48 8.47 0.96 -11.57
CA GLY A 48 9.57 0.01 -11.66
C GLY A 48 10.54 0.44 -12.76
N ILE A 49 11.83 0.46 -12.44
CA ILE A 49 12.91 0.80 -13.37
C ILE A 49 13.85 -0.40 -13.50
N GLY A 50 13.84 -1.05 -14.66
CA GLY A 50 14.81 -2.12 -14.95
C GLY A 50 16.19 -1.56 -15.27
N LEU A 51 17.23 -1.98 -14.57
CA LEU A 51 18.62 -1.52 -14.73
C LEU A 51 19.35 -2.44 -15.70
N LEU A 52 19.08 -2.29 -17.01
CA LEU A 52 19.69 -3.11 -18.08
C LEU A 52 21.04 -2.58 -18.55
N GLU A 53 21.22 -1.25 -18.57
CA GLU A 53 22.44 -0.59 -19.03
C GLU A 53 23.50 -0.45 -17.93
N GLY A 54 23.16 -0.82 -16.68
CA GLY A 54 24.00 -0.63 -15.51
C GLY A 54 23.23 -0.02 -14.34
N VAL A 55 23.88 0.04 -13.19
CA VAL A 55 23.32 0.59 -11.94
C VAL A 55 23.86 1.98 -11.62
N ILE A 56 24.97 2.37 -12.25
CA ILE A 56 25.64 3.66 -12.01
C ILE A 56 25.00 4.71 -12.92
N TRP A 57 24.31 5.68 -12.32
CA TRP A 57 23.52 6.69 -13.05
C TRP A 57 24.30 7.43 -14.14
N ASN A 58 25.54 7.81 -13.86
CA ASN A 58 26.36 8.61 -14.77
C ASN A 58 26.87 7.81 -15.98
N GLU A 59 26.93 6.48 -15.85
CA GLU A 59 27.34 5.55 -16.92
C GLU A 59 26.16 5.22 -17.86
N LEU A 60 24.92 5.48 -17.44
CA LEU A 60 23.74 5.26 -18.27
C LEU A 60 23.75 6.17 -19.50
N SER A 61 23.26 5.63 -20.61
CA SER A 61 23.08 6.42 -21.84
C SER A 61 22.18 7.63 -21.58
N LYS A 62 22.40 8.72 -22.33
CA LYS A 62 21.53 9.92 -22.26
C LYS A 62 20.07 9.56 -22.48
N LYS A 63 19.80 8.65 -23.42
CA LYS A 63 18.47 8.12 -23.73
C LYS A 63 17.83 7.45 -22.51
N ARG A 64 18.58 6.61 -21.80
CA ARG A 64 18.06 5.89 -20.62
C ARG A 64 17.76 6.82 -19.46
N ARG A 65 18.68 7.72 -19.13
CA ARG A 65 18.45 8.75 -18.10
C ARG A 65 17.21 9.57 -18.42
N HIS A 66 17.06 10.00 -19.67
CA HIS A 66 15.88 10.74 -20.11
C HIS A 66 14.58 9.95 -19.93
N GLN A 67 14.55 8.67 -20.31
CA GLN A 67 13.38 7.80 -20.10
C GLN A 67 13.01 7.66 -18.61
N ILE A 68 13.99 7.47 -17.74
CA ILE A 68 13.76 7.35 -16.29
C ILE A 68 13.20 8.66 -15.73
N ILE A 69 13.80 9.80 -16.11
CA ILE A 69 13.33 11.14 -15.72
C ILE A 69 11.88 11.35 -16.17
N GLN A 70 11.56 11.10 -17.44
CA GLN A 70 10.21 11.28 -17.97
C GLN A 70 9.16 10.44 -17.23
N LYS A 71 9.46 9.15 -16.98
CA LYS A 71 8.54 8.27 -16.24
C LYS A 71 8.32 8.75 -14.80
N THR A 72 9.39 9.18 -14.13
CA THR A 72 9.35 9.69 -12.76
C THR A 72 8.55 10.98 -12.69
N GLN A 73 8.83 11.94 -13.57
CA GLN A 73 8.10 13.22 -13.65
C GLN A 73 6.62 13.00 -13.98
N LYS A 74 6.30 12.09 -14.89
CA LYS A 74 4.90 11.75 -15.22
C LYS A 74 4.14 11.26 -13.99
N LEU A 75 4.76 10.44 -13.15
CA LEU A 75 4.15 10.00 -11.89
C LEU A 75 4.07 11.14 -10.87
N ALA A 76 5.13 11.92 -10.72
CA ALA A 76 5.20 13.02 -9.77
C ALA A 76 4.12 14.08 -10.01
N LYS A 77 3.76 14.35 -11.27
CA LYS A 77 2.67 15.28 -11.64
C LYS A 77 1.34 15.00 -10.94
N ARG A 78 1.02 13.73 -10.63
CA ARG A 78 -0.20 13.36 -9.88
C ARG A 78 -0.22 13.96 -8.47
N TYR A 79 0.95 14.08 -7.84
CA TYR A 79 1.10 14.43 -6.43
C TYR A 79 1.57 15.88 -6.22
N GLN A 80 1.76 16.64 -7.30
CA GLN A 80 2.07 18.08 -7.21
C GLN A 80 0.91 18.89 -6.63
N ARG A 81 -0.32 18.44 -6.86
CA ARG A 81 -1.50 19.01 -6.22
C ARG A 81 -1.79 18.22 -4.96
N ASP A 82 -2.01 18.92 -3.86
CA ASP A 82 -2.48 18.24 -2.66
C ASP A 82 -3.94 17.82 -2.83
N PHE A 83 -4.24 16.64 -2.32
CA PHE A 83 -5.58 16.09 -2.27
C PHE A 83 -5.65 15.04 -1.16
N THR A 84 -6.79 15.04 -0.47
CA THR A 84 -7.08 14.03 0.55
C THR A 84 -7.64 12.78 -0.12
N VAL A 85 -7.05 11.63 0.19
CA VAL A 85 -7.57 10.34 -0.25
C VAL A 85 -8.68 9.89 0.70
N ARG A 86 -9.81 9.47 0.11
CA ARG A 86 -10.88 8.76 0.84
C ARG A 86 -10.73 7.26 0.62
N LYS A 87 -11.32 6.46 1.51
CA LYS A 87 -11.39 5.01 1.35
C LYS A 87 -12.02 4.68 -0.01
N SER A 88 -11.29 3.93 -0.83
CA SER A 88 -11.85 3.35 -2.05
C SER A 88 -12.88 2.28 -1.68
N ILE A 89 -13.77 1.96 -2.63
CA ILE A 89 -14.76 0.87 -2.46
C ILE A 89 -14.07 -0.42 -2.01
N LYS A 90 -12.92 -0.76 -2.60
CA LYS A 90 -12.12 -1.93 -2.23
C LYS A 90 -11.72 -1.93 -0.76
N ILE A 91 -11.18 -0.83 -0.26
CA ILE A 91 -10.76 -0.72 1.16
C ILE A 91 -11.97 -0.70 2.09
N SER A 92 -13.04 -0.01 1.71
CA SER A 92 -14.29 0.00 2.49
C SER A 92 -14.88 -1.40 2.63
N THR A 93 -14.94 -2.18 1.55
CA THR A 93 -15.42 -3.57 1.56
C THR A 93 -14.50 -4.47 2.40
N LEU A 94 -13.18 -4.38 2.21
CA LEU A 94 -12.22 -5.14 3.02
C LEU A 94 -12.41 -4.85 4.51
N PHE A 95 -12.45 -3.57 4.88
CA PHE A 95 -12.62 -3.15 6.26
C PHE A 95 -13.93 -3.67 6.84
N PHE A 96 -15.05 -3.54 6.10
CA PHE A 96 -16.35 -4.04 6.53
C PHE A 96 -16.37 -5.55 6.79
N ILE A 97 -15.80 -6.35 5.88
CA ILE A 97 -15.69 -7.81 6.05
C ILE A 97 -14.91 -8.12 7.32
N MET A 98 -13.76 -7.45 7.52
CA MET A 98 -12.93 -7.65 8.71
C MET A 98 -13.67 -7.26 9.99
N THR A 99 -14.41 -6.13 9.99
CA THR A 99 -15.27 -5.74 11.12
C THR A 99 -16.23 -6.87 11.49
N LYS A 100 -16.94 -7.45 10.51
CA LYS A 100 -17.91 -8.52 10.75
C LYS A 100 -17.25 -9.79 11.28
N MET A 101 -16.09 -10.17 10.75
CA MET A 101 -15.32 -11.32 11.22
C MET A 101 -14.85 -11.14 12.67
N HIS A 102 -14.21 -10.00 12.98
CA HIS A 102 -13.76 -9.68 14.33
C HIS A 102 -14.93 -9.62 15.32
N GLN A 103 -16.06 -9.01 14.92
CA GLN A 103 -17.29 -8.92 15.72
C GLN A 103 -17.90 -10.30 16.01
N GLY A 104 -17.82 -11.25 15.06
CA GLY A 104 -18.33 -12.60 15.25
C GLY A 104 -17.43 -13.47 16.13
N ILE A 105 -16.11 -13.39 15.91
CA ILE A 105 -15.12 -14.20 16.64
C ILE A 105 -15.01 -13.74 18.10
N SER A 106 -14.93 -12.44 18.35
CA SER A 106 -14.74 -11.87 19.70
C SER A 106 -15.81 -12.27 20.72
N LYS A 107 -17.05 -12.53 20.28
CA LYS A 107 -18.14 -12.97 21.16
C LYS A 107 -17.87 -14.31 21.82
N LYS A 108 -17.17 -15.21 21.12
CA LYS A 108 -16.91 -16.60 21.56
C LYS A 108 -15.51 -16.77 22.16
N GLU A 109 -14.73 -15.71 22.24
CA GLU A 109 -13.30 -15.77 22.58
C GLU A 109 -13.06 -15.25 24.01
N ASN A 110 -12.45 -16.07 24.86
CA ASN A 110 -12.08 -15.68 26.23
C ASN A 110 -10.78 -16.39 26.64
N PRO A 111 -9.65 -15.68 26.85
CA PRO A 111 -9.46 -14.22 26.69
C PRO A 111 -9.43 -13.78 25.22
N LEU A 112 -9.65 -12.50 24.95
CA LEU A 112 -9.56 -11.97 23.57
C LEU A 112 -8.15 -12.11 23.00
N SER A 113 -8.05 -12.41 21.71
CA SER A 113 -6.79 -12.33 20.98
C SER A 113 -6.34 -10.88 20.84
N ALA A 114 -5.03 -10.66 20.67
CA ALA A 114 -4.45 -9.34 20.48
C ALA A 114 -5.09 -8.56 19.31
N ASP A 115 -5.49 -9.26 18.23
CA ASP A 115 -6.20 -8.62 17.13
C ASP A 115 -7.62 -8.20 17.52
N ASN A 116 -8.41 -9.06 18.16
CA ASN A 116 -9.78 -8.70 18.56
C ASN A 116 -9.80 -7.61 19.64
N GLN A 117 -8.86 -7.65 20.59
CA GLN A 117 -8.68 -6.60 21.59
C GLN A 117 -8.38 -5.26 20.92
N TYR A 118 -7.45 -5.22 19.96
CA TYR A 118 -7.15 -4.00 19.20
C TYR A 118 -8.38 -3.39 18.53
N TRP A 119 -9.24 -4.22 17.93
CA TRP A 119 -10.47 -3.76 17.27
C TRP A 119 -11.51 -3.22 18.27
N LEU A 120 -11.57 -3.83 19.46
CA LEU A 120 -12.42 -3.37 20.56
C LEU A 120 -11.92 -2.03 21.10
N ASP A 121 -10.60 -1.90 21.32
CA ASP A 121 -9.96 -0.67 21.82
C ASP A 121 -10.13 0.50 20.83
N LYS A 122 -10.10 0.20 19.52
CA LYS A 122 -10.41 1.17 18.46
C LYS A 122 -11.90 1.51 18.33
N GLY A 123 -12.77 0.83 19.08
CA GLY A 123 -14.22 1.01 19.02
C GLY A 123 -14.87 0.54 17.71
N TRP A 124 -14.18 -0.28 16.92
CA TRP A 124 -14.68 -0.76 15.62
C TRP A 124 -15.60 -1.97 15.74
N ILE A 125 -15.49 -2.71 16.83
CA ILE A 125 -16.40 -3.77 17.23
C ILE A 125 -16.86 -3.51 18.67
N LYS A 126 -17.93 -4.18 19.09
CA LYS A 126 -18.43 -4.14 20.47
C LYS A 126 -18.59 -5.56 20.98
N ARG A 127 -18.30 -5.80 22.26
CA ARG A 127 -18.53 -7.12 22.85
C ARG A 127 -19.92 -7.16 23.50
#